data_AF-Q1Q3I1-F1
#
_entry.id   AF-Q1Q3I1-F1
#
_cell.length_a   1.000
_cell.length_b   1.000
_cell.length_c   1.000
_cell.angle_alpha   90.00
_cell.angle_beta   90.00
_cell.angle_gamma   90.00
#
_symmetry.space_group_name_H-M   'P 1'
#
loop_
_entity.id
_entity.type
_entity.pdbx_description
1 polymer ?
#
loop_
_entity_poly.entity_id
_entity_poly.type
_entity_poly.pdbx_seq_one_letter_code
_entity_poly.pdbx_strand_id
1 'polypeptide(L)' 'MKDFGELKVWQTGMNLFDEVIRDIEKFPKTEVGKIIANQIIRSVFSITANITERYGRRKE' A
#
# COMPACT_ATOMS: atom_id res chain seq x y z
N MET A 1 0.43 -1.86 -24.80
CA MET A 1 0.48 -0.79 -23.78
C MET A 1 0.81 -1.46 -22.46
N LYS A 2 1.96 -1.17 -21.82
CA LYS A 2 2.29 -1.79 -20.52
C LYS A 2 1.34 -1.26 -19.44
N ASP A 3 0.88 -2.10 -18.54
CA ASP A 3 0.06 -1.69 -17.39
C ASP A 3 0.96 -1.34 -16.19
N PHE A 4 0.49 -0.49 -15.26
CA PHE A 4 1.23 -0.22 -14.01
C PHE A 4 1.44 -1.50 -13.19
N GLY A 5 0.53 -2.48 -13.33
CA GLY A 5 0.63 -3.80 -12.72
C GLY A 5 1.86 -4.61 -13.14
N GLU A 6 2.50 -4.27 -14.27
CA GLU A 6 3.76 -4.91 -14.71
C GLU A 6 5.01 -4.29 -14.05
N LEU A 7 4.88 -3.16 -13.35
CA LEU A 7 6.00 -2.53 -12.68
C LEU A 7 6.42 -3.38 -11.47
N LYS A 8 7.64 -3.93 -11.50
CA LYS A 8 8.22 -4.68 -10.37
C LYS A 8 8.10 -3.90 -9.05
N VAL A 9 8.35 -2.59 -9.07
CA VAL A 9 8.23 -1.73 -7.88
C VAL A 9 6.79 -1.62 -7.36
N TRP A 10 5.79 -1.64 -8.24
CA TRP A 10 4.38 -1.68 -7.83
C TRP A 10 4.03 -3.03 -7.20
N GLN A 11 4.48 -4.13 -7.81
CA GLN A 11 4.30 -5.49 -7.27
C GLN A 11 4.96 -5.65 -5.89
N THR A 12 6.19 -5.12 -5.72
CA THR A 12 6.86 -5.08 -4.42
C THR A 12 6.05 -4.26 -3.40
N GLY A 13 5.47 -3.13 -3.80
CA GLY A 13 4.59 -2.34 -2.94
C GLY A 13 3.32 -3.07 -2.52
N MET A 14 2.73 -3.86 -3.42
CA MET A 14 1.57 -4.70 -3.10
C MET A 14 1.92 -5.85 -2.14
N ASN A 15 3.08 -6.49 -2.33
CA ASN A 15 3.55 -7.51 -1.38
C ASN A 15 3.80 -6.90 0.02
N LEU A 16 4.41 -5.71 0.07
CA LEU A 16 4.59 -4.98 1.32
C LEU A 16 3.24 -4.64 1.98
N PHE A 17 2.24 -4.24 1.19
CA PHE A 17 0.89 -4.01 1.70
C PHE A 17 0.34 -5.28 2.37
N ASP A 18 0.40 -6.43 1.71
CA ASP A 18 -0.10 -7.70 2.26
C ASP A 18 0.63 -8.13 3.54
N GLU A 19 1.96 -7.98 3.59
CA GLU A 19 2.76 -8.26 4.79
C GLU A 19 2.35 -7.36 5.96
N VAL A 20 2.19 -6.06 5.70
CA VAL A 20 1.77 -5.08 6.72
C VAL A 20 0.35 -5.36 7.23
N ILE A 21 -0.59 -5.75 6.35
CA ILE A 21 -1.94 -6.14 6.79
C ILE A 21 -1.88 -7.33 7.76
N ARG A 22 -1.09 -8.37 7.44
CA ARG A 22 -0.92 -9.54 8.32
C ARG A 22 -0.32 -9.19 9.68
N ASP A 23 0.52 -8.17 9.76
CA ASP A 23 1.06 -7.69 11.04
C ASP A 23 0.04 -6.86 11.82
N ILE A 24 -0.73 -6.01 11.13
CA ILE A 24 -1.81 -5.22 11.72
C ILE A 24 -2.93 -6.10 12.27
N GLU A 25 -3.20 -7.25 11.67
CA GLU A 25 -4.18 -8.22 12.19
C GLU A 25 -3.87 -8.65 13.63
N LYS A 26 -2.59 -8.66 14.01
CA LYS A 26 -2.10 -9.03 15.35
C LYS A 26 -2.13 -7.86 16.35
N PHE A 27 -2.46 -6.64 15.91
CA PHE A 27 -2.45 -5.47 16.79
C PHE A 27 -3.54 -5.57 17.87
N PRO A 28 -3.30 -4.96 19.05
CA PRO A 28 -4.32 -4.85 20.10
C PRO A 28 -5.61 -4.24 19.56
N LYS A 29 -6.76 -4.85 19.84
CA LYS A 29 -8.09 -4.35 19.41
C LYS A 29 -8.62 -3.19 20.27
N THR A 30 -7.72 -2.51 20.98
CA THR A 30 -8.00 -1.26 21.69
C THR A 30 -8.25 -0.13 20.69
N GLU A 31 -8.88 0.95 21.14
CA GLU A 31 -9.13 2.10 20.27
C GLU A 31 -7.83 2.71 19.73
N VAL A 32 -6.81 2.85 20.60
CA VAL A 32 -5.48 3.31 20.21
C VAL A 32 -4.86 2.39 19.15
N GLY A 33 -4.97 1.07 19.35
CA GLY A 33 -4.47 0.09 18.38
C GLY A 33 -5.15 0.19 17.01
N LYS A 34 -6.47 0.41 16.97
CA LYS A 34 -7.24 0.63 15.73
C LYS A 34 -6.84 1.93 15.03
N ILE A 35 -6.64 3.01 15.79
CA ILE A 35 -6.20 4.30 15.23
C ILE A 35 -4.83 4.13 14.55
N ILE A 36 -3.87 3.51 15.22
CA ILE A 36 -2.53 3.28 14.67
C ILE A 36 -2.61 2.36 13.44
N ALA A 37 -3.35 1.25 13.53
CA ALA A 37 -3.58 0.35 12.41
C ALA A 37 -4.10 1.09 11.17
N ASN A 38 -5.13 1.91 11.32
CA ASN A 38 -5.70 2.69 10.22
C ASN A 38 -4.69 3.67 9.59
N GLN A 39 -3.83 4.31 10.38
CA GLN A 39 -2.80 5.19 9.84
C GLN A 39 -1.75 4.42 9.04
N ILE A 40 -1.32 3.25 9.53
CA ILE A 40 -0.36 2.40 8.83
C ILE A 40 -0.95 1.89 7.51
N ILE A 41 -2.19 1.37 7.51
CA ILE A 41 -2.87 0.88 6.28
C ILE A 41 -2.89 1.97 5.21
N ARG A 42 -3.31 3.18 5.58
CA ARG A 42 -3.37 4.32 4.65
C ARG A 42 -1.99 4.69 4.13
N SER A 43 -0.98 4.68 5.00
CA SER A 43 0.40 4.98 4.63
C SER A 43 0.96 3.97 3.62
N VAL A 44 0.87 2.67 3.91
CA VAL A 44 1.40 1.64 3.01
C VAL A 44 0.65 1.59 1.68
N PHE A 45 -0.68 1.77 1.68
CA PHE A 45 -1.48 1.85 0.46
C PHE A 45 -1.10 3.07 -0.42
N SER A 46 -0.73 4.20 0.20
CA SER A 46 -0.34 5.39 -0.55
C SER A 46 0.89 5.18 -1.45
N ILE A 47 1.76 4.22 -1.12
CA ILE A 47 2.96 3.89 -1.90
C ILE A 47 2.57 3.40 -3.29
N THR A 48 1.68 2.41 -3.38
CA THR A 48 1.24 1.84 -4.66
C THR A 48 0.39 2.84 -5.44
N ALA A 49 -0.47 3.61 -4.75
CA ALA A 49 -1.24 4.68 -5.36
C ALA A 49 -0.35 5.75 -6.03
N ASN A 50 0.71 6.21 -5.35
CA ASN A 50 1.65 7.20 -5.88
C ASN A 50 2.46 6.65 -7.08
N ILE A 51 2.81 5.36 -7.07
CA ILE A 51 3.46 4.70 -8.21
C ILE A 51 2.53 4.70 -9.42
N THR A 52 1.27 4.30 -9.24
CA THR A 52 0.26 4.27 -10.30
C THR A 52 -0.01 5.68 -10.84
N GLU A 53 -0.19 6.67 -9.97
CA GLU A 53 -0.44 8.06 -10.36
C GLU A 53 0.73 8.64 -11.18
N ARG A 54 1.97 8.41 -10.73
CA ARG A 54 3.17 8.85 -11.47
C ARG A 54 3.38 8.09 -12.78
N TYR A 55 2.93 6.85 -12.88
CA TYR A 55 2.95 6.09 -14.13
C TYR A 55 1.92 6.61 -15.13
N GLY A 56 0.69 6.91 -14.69
CA GLY A 56 -0.36 7.51 -15.51
C GLY A 56 0.07 8.83 -16.14
N ARG A 57 0.66 9.74 -15.34
CA ARG A 57 1.20 11.03 -15.82
C ARG A 57 2.34 10.94 -16.85
N ARG A 58 2.99 9.78 -17.02
CA ARG A 58 4.03 9.58 -18.04
C ARG A 58 3.50 9.00 -19.34
N LYS A 59 2.23 8.57 -19.37
CA LYS A 59 1.55 8.08 -20.56
C LYS A 59 0.79 9.16 -21.32
N GLU A 60 0.46 10.28 -20.66
CA GLU A 60 0.00 11.53 -21.27
C GLU A 60 1.16 12.29 -21.92
#